data_AF-A0A1S3HWU3-F1
#
_entry.id   AF-A0A1S3HWU3-F1
#
_cell.length_a   1.000
_cell.length_b   1.000
_cell.length_c   1.000
_cell.angle_alpha   90.00
_cell.angle_beta   90.00
_cell.angle_gamma   90.00
#
_symmetry.space_group_name_H-M   'P 1'
#
loop_
_entity.id
_entity.type
_entity.pdbx_description
1 polymer ?
#
loop_
_entity_poly.entity_id
_entity_poly.type
_entity_poly.pdbx_seq_one_letter_code
_entity_poly.pdbx_strand_id
1 'polypeptide(L)'
;MSTFAFIATWAFLENVAAKSGDAVQSVKEFGAKIVGLLWYKKMLLLLPAIFMDSVSHYFISTEFTKAFVSCQLGIEYNGWSIICFATGDVLGSMVNGRLVKYVGMGFLFFVASATDFACLFSMLFFHFSRETVEFFFLVPFFWGLADSVWAVQTTGAFP
;
A
#
# COMPACT_ATOMS: atom_id res chain seq x y z
N MET A 1 14.34 -6.07 9.90
CA MET A 1 14.49 -6.59 8.53
C MET A 1 14.85 -5.49 7.52
N SER A 2 14.38 -4.25 7.68
CA SER A 2 14.69 -3.14 6.75
C SER A 2 16.15 -2.66 6.77
N THR A 3 16.84 -2.70 7.92
CA THR A 3 18.25 -2.26 8.03
C THR A 3 19.23 -3.16 7.28
N PHE A 4 19.02 -4.48 7.29
CA PHE A 4 19.85 -5.42 6.51
C PHE A 4 19.69 -5.23 5.00
N ALA A 5 18.48 -4.91 4.54
CA ALA A 5 18.24 -4.61 3.12
C ALA A 5 18.95 -3.32 2.69
N PHE A 6 18.93 -2.28 3.53
CA PHE A 6 19.66 -1.03 3.29
C PHE A 6 21.18 -1.21 3.30
N ILE A 7 21.72 -2.03 4.21
CA ILE A 7 23.15 -2.31 4.25
C ILE A 7 23.56 -3.18 3.06
N ALA A 8 22.74 -4.14 2.64
CA ALA A 8 22.99 -4.97 1.47
C ALA A 8 22.96 -4.16 0.18
N THR A 9 22.01 -3.25 0.00
CA THR A 9 21.99 -2.34 -1.17
C THR A 9 23.15 -1.36 -1.14
N TRP A 10 23.55 -0.84 0.03
CA TRP A 10 24.73 0.00 0.18
C TRP A 10 26.02 -0.74 -0.18
N ALA A 11 26.21 -1.96 0.32
CA ALA A 11 27.38 -2.79 0.05
C ALA A 11 27.46 -3.26 -1.42
N PHE A 12 26.31 -3.49 -2.06
CA PHE A 12 26.25 -3.77 -3.50
C PHE A 12 26.58 -2.52 -4.33
N LEU A 13 26.08 -1.34 -3.92
CA LEU A 13 26.39 -0.06 -4.56
C LEU A 13 27.88 0.27 -4.52
N GLU A 14 28.55 0.04 -3.38
CA GLU A 14 29.99 0.26 -3.24
C GLU A 14 30.82 -0.73 -4.07
N ASN A 15 30.44 -2.01 -4.14
CA ASN A 15 31.12 -3.00 -4.99
C ASN A 15 30.98 -2.69 -6.49
N VAL A 16 29.86 -2.12 -6.91
CA VAL A 16 29.65 -1.66 -8.30
C VAL A 16 30.45 -0.38 -8.57
N ALA A 17 30.55 0.54 -7.60
CA ALA A 17 31.32 1.78 -7.73
C ALA A 17 32.84 1.56 -7.80
N ALA A 18 33.37 0.55 -7.10
CA ALA A 18 34.81 0.28 -7.04
C ALA A 18 35.44 -0.21 -8.36
N LYS A 19 34.64 -0.65 -9.34
CA LYS A 19 35.15 -1.24 -10.59
C LYS A 19 35.09 -0.30 -11.82
N SER A 20 34.61 0.93 -11.68
CA SER A 20 33.99 1.60 -12.84
C SER A 20 34.11 3.11 -12.88
N GLY A 21 35.12 3.62 -13.59
CA GLY A 21 35.15 5.02 -14.02
C GLY A 21 33.93 5.43 -14.86
N ASP A 22 33.32 4.48 -15.59
CA ASP A 22 32.14 4.70 -16.43
C ASP A 22 30.80 4.60 -15.66
N ALA A 23 30.71 3.79 -14.60
CA ALA A 23 29.47 3.63 -13.84
C ALA A 23 29.25 4.77 -12.84
N VAL A 24 30.28 5.47 -12.38
CA VAL A 24 30.09 6.67 -11.56
C VAL A 24 29.38 7.76 -12.36
N GLN A 25 29.70 7.88 -13.66
CA GLN A 25 28.99 8.79 -14.56
C GLN A 25 27.55 8.32 -14.81
N SER A 26 27.35 7.01 -14.98
CA SER A 26 26.02 6.40 -15.08
C SER A 26 25.16 6.59 -13.81
N VAL A 27 25.72 6.48 -12.61
CA VAL A 27 25.01 6.69 -11.33
C VAL A 27 24.67 8.15 -11.11
N LYS A 28 25.58 9.08 -11.44
CA LYS A 28 25.28 10.51 -11.37
C LYS A 28 24.18 10.91 -12.36
N GLU A 29 24.23 10.37 -13.58
CA GLU A 29 23.17 10.57 -14.57
C GLU A 29 21.86 9.93 -14.13
N PHE A 30 21.90 8.72 -13.58
CA PHE A 30 20.73 8.03 -13.03
C PHE A 30 20.11 8.80 -11.86
N GLY A 31 20.93 9.29 -10.92
CA GLY A 31 20.50 10.13 -9.81
C GLY A 31 19.89 11.45 -10.28
N ALA A 32 20.54 12.12 -11.24
CA ALA A 32 20.02 13.34 -11.84
C ALA A 32 18.70 13.10 -12.59
N LYS A 33 18.54 11.94 -13.26
CA LYS A 33 17.29 11.54 -13.90
C LYS A 33 16.20 11.25 -12.87
N ILE A 34 16.48 10.58 -11.76
CA ILE A 34 15.50 10.33 -10.68
C ILE A 34 15.05 11.66 -10.05
N VAL A 35 15.98 12.56 -9.74
CA VAL A 35 15.66 13.88 -9.20
C VAL A 35 14.86 14.70 -10.20
N GLY A 36 15.22 14.64 -11.49
CA GLY A 36 14.44 15.25 -12.57
C GLY A 36 13.04 14.67 -12.70
N LEU A 37 12.88 13.34 -12.52
CA LEU A 37 11.60 12.64 -12.58
C LEU A 37 10.71 13.01 -11.37
N LEU A 38 11.30 13.10 -10.17
CA LEU A 38 10.62 13.58 -8.96
C LEU A 38 10.07 15.01 -9.13
N TRP A 39 10.78 15.86 -9.89
CA TRP A 39 10.36 17.23 -10.17
C TRP A 39 9.31 17.37 -11.26
N TYR A 40 8.86 16.28 -11.90
CA TYR A 40 7.73 16.34 -12.81
C TYR A 40 6.44 16.65 -12.05
N LYS A 41 5.69 17.65 -12.54
CA LYS A 41 4.43 18.12 -11.93
C LYS A 41 3.42 16.99 -11.64
N LYS A 42 3.36 15.97 -12.51
CA LYS A 42 2.49 14.80 -12.31
C LYS A 42 2.96 13.92 -11.14
N MET A 43 4.25 13.65 -11.05
CA MET A 43 4.84 12.83 -9.99
C MET A 43 4.75 13.51 -8.62
N LEU A 44 4.89 14.84 -8.58
CA LEU A 44 4.69 15.63 -7.37
C LEU A 44 3.24 15.58 -6.85
N LEU A 45 2.24 15.46 -7.73
CA LEU A 45 0.83 15.30 -7.34
C LEU A 45 0.50 13.86 -6.89
N LEU A 46 1.20 12.87 -7.45
CA LEU A 46 1.07 11.45 -7.08
C LEU A 46 1.77 11.11 -5.76
N LEU A 47 2.85 11.84 -5.41
CA LEU A 47 3.64 11.58 -4.21
C LEU A 47 2.80 11.62 -2.92
N PRO A 48 1.91 12.62 -2.68
CA PRO A 48 1.02 12.61 -1.53
C PRO A 48 0.04 11.44 -1.53
N ALA A 49 -0.46 11.04 -2.70
CA ALA A 49 -1.41 9.93 -2.80
C ALA A 49 -0.74 8.58 -2.43
N ILE A 50 0.46 8.34 -2.95
CA ILE A 50 1.26 7.14 -2.62
C ILE A 50 1.64 7.13 -1.13
N PHE A 51 1.95 8.30 -0.58
CA PHE A 51 2.26 8.42 0.84
C PHE A 51 1.05 8.08 1.72
N MET A 52 -0.14 8.59 1.38
CA MET A 52 -1.38 8.28 2.12
C MET A 52 -1.72 6.80 2.05
N ASP A 53 -1.61 6.19 0.87
CA ASP A 53 -1.80 4.75 0.66
C ASP A 53 -0.85 3.90 1.51
N SER A 54 0.44 4.25 1.52
CA SER A 54 1.45 3.57 2.33
C SER A 54 1.14 3.63 3.84
N VAL A 55 0.63 4.77 4.32
CA VAL A 55 0.22 4.94 5.72
C VAL A 55 -0.99 4.06 6.04
N SER A 56 -1.98 3.99 5.15
CA SER A 56 -3.15 3.12 5.29
C SER A 56 -2.75 1.64 5.35
N HIS A 57 -1.84 1.21 4.47
CA HIS A 57 -1.31 -0.15 4.46
C HIS A 57 -0.53 -0.49 5.74
N TYR A 58 0.24 0.47 6.26
CA TYR A 58 0.92 0.30 7.55
C TYR A 58 -0.10 0.17 8.69
N PHE A 59 -1.13 1.01 8.71
CA PHE A 59 -2.17 0.98 9.73
C PHE A 59 -2.87 -0.38 9.83
N ILE A 60 -3.25 -0.99 8.70
CA ILE A 60 -3.92 -2.31 8.71
C ILE A 60 -2.95 -3.44 9.16
N SER A 61 -1.69 -3.37 8.74
CA SER A 61 -0.70 -4.41 9.04
C SER A 61 -0.17 -4.36 10.47
N THR A 62 -0.05 -3.17 11.08
CA THR A 62 0.46 -3.02 12.44
C THR A 62 -0.64 -2.75 13.45
N GLU A 63 -1.37 -1.64 13.32
CA GLU A 63 -2.32 -1.21 14.35
C GLU A 63 -3.53 -2.13 14.39
N PHE A 64 -4.16 -2.39 13.24
CA PHE A 64 -5.33 -3.26 13.21
C PHE A 64 -4.97 -4.71 13.58
N THR A 65 -3.96 -5.28 12.92
CA THR A 65 -3.62 -6.69 13.15
C THR A 65 -2.93 -6.92 14.50
N LYS A 66 -1.99 -6.07 14.93
CA LYS A 66 -1.28 -6.31 16.19
C LYS A 66 -1.94 -5.72 17.42
N ALA A 67 -2.52 -4.52 17.35
CA ALA A 67 -3.12 -3.88 18.52
C ALA A 67 -4.60 -4.25 18.70
N PHE A 68 -5.39 -4.33 17.62
CA PHE A 68 -6.82 -4.68 17.71
C PHE A 68 -7.08 -6.19 17.70
N VAL A 69 -6.66 -6.92 16.66
CA VAL A 69 -6.97 -8.36 16.52
C VAL A 69 -6.34 -9.18 17.65
N SER A 70 -5.08 -8.92 18.01
CA SER A 70 -4.42 -9.64 19.11
C SER A 70 -5.12 -9.45 20.46
N CYS A 71 -5.75 -8.31 20.72
CA CYS A 71 -6.42 -8.01 21.99
C CYS A 71 -7.80 -8.69 22.11
N GLN A 72 -8.58 -8.76 21.01
CA GLN A 72 -9.91 -9.38 21.03
C GLN A 72 -9.88 -10.90 20.74
N LEU A 73 -9.17 -11.33 19.69
CA LEU A 73 -9.15 -12.72 19.20
C LEU A 73 -7.89 -13.50 19.57
N GLY A 74 -6.77 -12.80 19.82
CA GLY A 74 -5.48 -13.43 20.07
C GLY A 74 -4.58 -13.49 18.84
N ILE A 75 -3.27 -13.68 19.07
CA ILE A 75 -2.21 -13.55 18.05
C ILE A 75 -2.35 -14.59 16.93
N GLU A 76 -2.96 -15.74 17.20
CA GLU A 76 -3.16 -16.81 16.22
C GLU A 76 -4.02 -16.37 15.02
N TYR A 77 -4.91 -15.39 15.21
CA TYR A 77 -5.81 -14.89 14.18
C TYR A 77 -5.21 -13.77 13.31
N ASN A 78 -4.02 -13.28 13.66
CA ASN A 78 -3.35 -12.21 12.91
C ASN A 78 -2.97 -12.63 11.49
N GLY A 79 -2.62 -13.91 11.29
CA GLY A 79 -2.34 -14.43 9.95
C GLY A 79 -3.60 -14.49 9.09
N TRP A 80 -4.72 -14.90 9.69
CA TRP A 80 -5.99 -15.02 8.99
C TRP A 80 -6.55 -13.67 8.53
N SER A 81 -6.40 -12.60 9.31
CA SER A 81 -6.81 -11.26 8.89
C SER A 81 -6.02 -10.75 7.69
N ILE A 82 -4.70 -10.99 7.65
CA ILE A 82 -3.84 -10.60 6.52
C ILE A 82 -4.17 -11.43 5.26
N ILE A 83 -4.53 -12.71 5.41
CA ILE A 83 -4.99 -13.52 4.27
C ILE A 83 -6.30 -12.93 3.70
N CYS A 84 -7.26 -12.53 4.54
CA CYS A 84 -8.48 -11.88 4.06
C CYS A 84 -8.19 -10.56 3.33
N PHE A 85 -7.26 -9.76 3.84
CA PHE A 85 -6.77 -8.56 3.17
C PHE A 85 -6.20 -8.88 1.79
N ALA A 86 -5.27 -9.83 1.69
CA ALA A 86 -4.66 -10.23 0.43
C ALA A 86 -5.70 -10.81 -0.56
N THR A 87 -6.71 -11.52 -0.06
CA THR A 87 -7.79 -12.05 -0.89
C THR A 87 -8.63 -10.93 -1.48
N GLY A 88 -8.96 -9.92 -0.67
CA GLY A 88 -9.63 -8.71 -1.12
C GLY A 88 -8.81 -7.97 -2.17
N ASP A 89 -7.50 -7.79 -1.93
CA ASP A 89 -6.60 -7.10 -2.86
C ASP A 89 -6.50 -7.80 -4.23
N VAL A 90 -6.35 -9.13 -4.26
CA VAL A 90 -6.32 -9.91 -5.50
C VAL A 90 -7.64 -9.78 -6.26
N LEU A 91 -8.77 -9.92 -5.58
CA LEU A 91 -10.09 -9.79 -6.20
C LEU A 91 -10.31 -8.38 -6.74
N GLY A 92 -9.95 -7.36 -5.96
CA GLY A 92 -10.07 -5.96 -6.34
C GLY A 92 -9.20 -5.63 -7.55
N SER A 93 -7.97 -6.12 -7.59
CA SER A 93 -7.07 -5.97 -8.73
C SER A 93 -7.63 -6.58 -10.03
N MET A 94 -8.24 -7.76 -9.94
CA MET A 94 -8.90 -8.41 -11.09
C MET A 94 -10.09 -7.59 -11.61
N VAL A 95 -10.91 -7.05 -10.70
CA VAL A 95 -12.09 -6.26 -11.04
C VAL A 95 -11.68 -4.90 -11.60
N ASN A 96 -10.77 -4.19 -10.95
CA ASN A 96 -10.32 -2.85 -11.33
C ASN A 96 -9.68 -2.81 -12.71
N GLY A 97 -8.96 -3.87 -13.11
CA GLY A 97 -8.40 -3.97 -14.46
C GLY A 97 -9.44 -3.92 -15.59
N ARG A 98 -10.69 -4.32 -15.31
CA ARG A 98 -11.82 -4.20 -16.24
C ARG A 98 -12.63 -2.94 -15.99
N LEU A 99 -12.84 -2.56 -14.72
CA LEU A 99 -13.72 -1.48 -14.30
C LEU A 99 -13.20 -0.08 -14.68
N VAL A 100 -11.88 0.12 -14.71
CA VAL A 100 -11.26 1.40 -15.13
C VAL A 100 -11.76 1.87 -16.49
N LYS A 101 -12.03 0.95 -17.42
CA LYS A 101 -12.48 1.28 -18.78
C LYS A 101 -13.91 1.83 -18.84
N TYR A 102 -14.72 1.57 -17.81
CA TYR A 102 -16.15 1.91 -17.82
C TYR A 102 -16.49 3.11 -16.93
N VAL A 103 -15.81 3.26 -15.79
CA VAL A 103 -16.27 4.17 -14.71
C VAL A 103 -15.37 5.41 -14.53
N GLY A 104 -14.15 5.38 -15.08
CA GLY A 104 -13.18 6.46 -14.96
C GLY A 104 -12.42 6.47 -13.63
N MET A 105 -11.20 7.01 -13.67
CA MET A 105 -10.23 6.96 -12.56
C MET A 105 -10.67 7.72 -11.31
N GLY A 106 -11.30 8.90 -11.48
CA GLY A 106 -11.73 9.73 -10.35
C GLY A 106 -12.84 9.11 -9.51
N PHE A 107 -13.79 8.41 -10.15
CA PHE A 107 -14.87 7.73 -9.42
C PHE A 107 -14.34 6.56 -8.60
N LEU A 108 -13.41 5.78 -9.16
CA LEU A 108 -12.79 4.66 -8.45
C LEU A 108 -12.04 5.13 -7.20
N PHE A 109 -11.26 6.22 -7.29
CA PHE A 109 -10.64 6.83 -6.11
C PHE A 109 -11.65 7.25 -5.05
N PHE A 110 -12.79 7.82 -5.45
CA PHE A 110 -13.84 8.22 -4.51
C PHE A 110 -14.44 7.02 -3.78
N VAL A 111 -14.73 5.94 -4.50
CA VAL A 111 -15.26 4.69 -3.92
C VAL A 111 -14.25 4.05 -2.97
N ALA A 112 -12.97 4.02 -3.34
CA ALA A 112 -11.89 3.51 -2.49
C ALA A 112 -11.79 4.32 -1.19
N SER A 113 -11.68 5.64 -1.32
CA SER A 113 -11.66 6.58 -0.18
C SER A 113 -12.87 6.39 0.72
N ALA A 114 -14.08 6.31 0.16
CA ALA A 114 -15.30 6.10 0.92
C ALA A 114 -15.32 4.76 1.66
N THR A 115 -14.75 3.71 1.07
CA THR A 115 -14.63 2.38 1.69
C THR A 115 -13.63 2.41 2.86
N ASP A 116 -12.48 3.06 2.68
CA ASP A 116 -11.47 3.24 3.74
C ASP A 116 -12.04 4.06 4.91
N PHE A 117 -12.72 5.17 4.60
CA PHE A 117 -13.41 5.97 5.61
C PHE A 117 -14.50 5.16 6.30
N ALA A 118 -15.32 4.40 5.58
CA ALA A 118 -16.35 3.55 6.18
C ALA A 118 -15.74 2.50 7.13
N CYS A 119 -14.59 1.91 6.77
CA CYS A 119 -13.85 1.00 7.64
C CYS A 119 -13.35 1.72 8.91
N LEU A 120 -12.73 2.89 8.77
CA LEU A 120 -12.29 3.70 9.92
C LEU A 120 -13.45 4.13 10.82
N PHE A 121 -14.57 4.56 10.24
CA PHE A 121 -15.79 4.90 10.97
C PHE A 121 -16.34 3.68 11.69
N SER A 122 -16.37 2.51 11.05
CA SER A 122 -16.81 1.27 11.71
C SER A 122 -15.94 0.96 12.92
N MET A 123 -14.62 1.16 12.84
CA MET A 123 -13.71 0.93 13.95
C MET A 123 -13.88 1.94 15.09
N LEU A 124 -14.26 3.19 14.76
CA LEU A 124 -14.41 4.26 15.75
C LEU A 124 -15.73 4.19 16.51
N PHE A 125 -16.83 3.84 15.84
CA PHE A 125 -18.18 3.86 16.43
C PHE A 125 -18.60 2.52 17.05
N PHE A 126 -18.10 1.39 16.57
CA PHE A 126 -18.46 0.09 17.12
C PHE A 126 -17.52 -0.33 18.26
N HIS A 127 -18.10 -0.53 19.44
CA HIS A 127 -17.40 -1.18 20.55
C HIS A 127 -17.42 -2.69 20.32
N PHE A 128 -16.38 -3.24 19.69
CA PHE A 128 -16.34 -4.65 19.29
C PHE A 128 -16.35 -5.58 20.51
N SER A 129 -17.51 -6.20 20.78
CA SER A 129 -17.62 -7.33 21.70
C SER A 129 -17.17 -8.62 21.01
N ARG A 130 -16.71 -9.62 21.75
CA ARG A 130 -16.13 -10.88 21.22
C ARG A 130 -17.10 -11.74 20.40
N GLU A 131 -18.40 -11.44 20.38
CA GLU A 131 -19.41 -12.27 19.70
C GLU A 131 -19.43 -12.11 18.18
N THR A 132 -18.90 -11.01 17.62
CA THR A 132 -18.97 -10.73 16.18
C THR A 132 -17.61 -10.88 15.50
N VAL A 133 -17.12 -12.11 15.43
CA VAL A 133 -15.82 -12.49 14.84
C VAL A 133 -15.74 -12.16 13.35
N GLU A 134 -16.88 -12.21 12.64
CA GLU A 134 -16.99 -11.96 11.20
C GLU A 134 -16.51 -10.57 10.77
N PHE A 135 -16.72 -9.56 11.61
CA PHE A 135 -16.31 -8.19 11.33
C PHE A 135 -14.79 -8.04 11.25
N PHE A 136 -14.04 -8.84 12.03
CA PHE A 136 -12.58 -8.83 12.00
C PHE A 136 -12.00 -9.39 10.69
N PHE A 137 -12.81 -10.12 9.90
CA PHE A 137 -12.42 -10.61 8.56
C PHE A 137 -12.98 -9.74 7.43
N LEU A 138 -14.18 -9.20 7.58
CA LEU A 138 -14.82 -8.33 6.58
C LEU A 138 -14.07 -7.01 6.43
N VAL A 139 -13.65 -6.38 7.53
CA VAL A 139 -12.95 -5.09 7.49
C VAL A 139 -11.63 -5.18 6.71
N PRO A 140 -10.69 -6.11 6.99
CA PRO A 140 -9.48 -6.23 6.19
C PRO A 140 -9.76 -6.64 4.75
N PHE A 141 -10.82 -7.41 4.48
CA PHE A 141 -11.21 -7.75 3.10
C PHE A 141 -11.63 -6.52 2.29
N PHE A 142 -12.51 -5.67 2.83
CA PHE A 142 -12.93 -4.43 2.16
C PHE A 142 -11.80 -3.40 2.08
N TRP A 143 -10.95 -3.34 3.10
CA TRP A 143 -9.75 -2.52 3.06
C TRP A 143 -8.80 -2.97 1.93
N GLY A 144 -8.60 -4.28 1.76
CA GLY A 144 -7.81 -4.83 0.64
C GLY A 144 -8.42 -4.51 -0.72
N LEU A 145 -9.76 -4.53 -0.84
CA LEU A 145 -10.42 -4.09 -2.08
C LEU A 145 -10.13 -2.62 -2.39
N ALA A 146 -10.14 -1.74 -1.39
CA ALA A 146 -9.81 -0.33 -1.58
C ALA A 146 -8.33 -0.10 -1.90
N ASP A 147 -7.41 -0.76 -1.19
CA ASP A 147 -5.95 -0.74 -1.42
C ASP A 147 -5.62 -1.10 -2.87
N SER A 148 -6.26 -2.14 -3.42
CA SER A 148 -6.09 -2.52 -4.82
C SER A 148 -6.50 -1.42 -5.81
N VAL A 149 -7.48 -0.58 -5.46
CA VAL A 149 -7.89 0.56 -6.30
C VAL A 149 -6.79 1.60 -6.28
N TRP A 150 -6.29 1.97 -5.09
CA TRP A 150 -5.20 2.92 -4.93
C TRP A 150 -3.95 2.46 -5.68
N ALA A 151 -3.56 1.19 -5.56
CA ALA A 151 -2.40 0.60 -6.25
C ALA A 151 -2.56 0.60 -7.78
N VAL A 152 -3.72 0.17 -8.31
CA VAL A 152 -3.97 0.14 -9.76
C VAL A 152 -4.05 1.54 -10.35
N GLN A 153 -4.69 2.49 -9.65
CA GLN A 153 -4.81 3.85 -10.16
C GLN A 153 -3.48 4.60 -10.08
N THR A 154 -2.74 4.50 -8.98
CA THR A 154 -1.41 5.15 -8.88
C THR A 154 -0.46 4.63 -9.94
N THR A 155 -0.43 3.31 -10.17
CA THR A 155 0.38 2.68 -11.23
C THR A 155 -0.10 3.09 -12.63
N GLY A 156 -1.41 3.06 -12.88
CA GLY A 156 -1.98 3.45 -14.18
C GLY A 156 -1.87 4.93 -14.51
N ALA A 157 -1.58 5.79 -13.52
CA ALA A 157 -1.32 7.21 -13.72
C ALA A 157 0.13 7.51 -14.18
N PHE A 158 1.05 6.55 -14.01
CA PHE A 158 2.40 6.64 -14.58
C PHE A 158 2.36 6.18 -16.06
N PRO A 159 2.73 7.05 -17.02
CA PRO A 159 2.79 6.70 -18.44
C PRO A 159 3.97 5.80 -18.79
#